data_AF-A0A497IA24-F1
#
_entry.id   AF-A0A497IA24-F1
#
_cell.length_a   1.000
_cell.length_b   1.000
_cell.length_c   1.000
_cell.angle_alpha   90.00
_cell.angle_beta   90.00
_cell.angle_gamma   90.00
#
_symmetry.space_group_name_H-M   'P 1'
#
loop_
_entity.id
_entity.type
_entity.pdbx_description
1 polymer ?
#
loop_
_entity_poly.entity_id
_entity_poly.type
_entity_poly.pdbx_seq_one_letter_code
_entity_poly.pdbx_strand_id
1 'polypeptide(L)'
;MARLRPARVYRRVRRPYVRVSRFREKSYVSGVPPCRIRVFEMGNKKGEFERKIVLISKNSLQIRENALEAARITANKFLEKKVGPENYYMKIKVYPHHVMREHALATGAGADRFQRGMTKAFGKPIGRAAQVDEGQEIIVVKTNDKFVELAKEAVKRASTKLPGSYRIVVN
;
A
#
# COMPACT_ATOMS: atom_id res chain seq x y z
N MET A 1 -16.22 -0.02 -18.43
CA MET A 1 -15.85 -0.11 -16.99
C MET A 1 -15.15 1.17 -16.59
N ALA A 2 -15.60 1.86 -15.54
CA ALA A 2 -14.94 3.07 -15.07
C ALA A 2 -13.48 2.76 -14.68
N ARG A 3 -12.53 3.45 -15.31
CA ARG A 3 -11.09 3.28 -15.09
C ARG A 3 -10.73 3.74 -13.67
N LEU A 4 -9.85 3.01 -12.98
CA LEU A 4 -9.35 3.41 -11.66
C LEU A 4 -8.75 4.83 -11.73
N ARG A 5 -9.24 5.74 -10.89
CA ARG A 5 -8.73 7.12 -10.81
C ARG A 5 -7.23 7.16 -10.49
N PRO A 6 -6.50 8.20 -10.95
CA PRO A 6 -5.09 8.35 -10.63
C PRO A 6 -4.84 8.55 -9.12
N ALA A 7 -3.67 8.12 -8.64
CA ALA A 7 -3.34 8.13 -7.20
C ALA A 7 -3.37 9.52 -6.57
N ARG A 8 -3.13 10.57 -7.36
CA ARG A 8 -3.10 11.97 -6.91
C ARG A 8 -4.36 12.39 -6.14
N VAL A 9 -5.51 11.83 -6.50
CA VAL A 9 -6.81 12.15 -5.88
C VAL A 9 -6.90 11.66 -4.43
N TYR A 10 -6.26 10.54 -4.13
CA TYR A 10 -6.34 9.87 -2.83
C TYR A 10 -5.09 10.07 -1.96
N ARG A 11 -4.04 10.72 -2.47
CA ARG A 11 -2.73 10.85 -1.80
C ARG A 11 -2.76 11.64 -0.48
N ARG A 12 -3.64 12.62 -0.34
CA ARG A 12 -3.72 13.47 0.86
C ARG A 12 -4.37 12.72 2.02
N VAL A 13 -3.77 12.78 3.21
CA VAL A 13 -4.36 12.20 4.43
C VAL A 13 -5.71 12.88 4.73
N ARG A 14 -6.71 12.08 5.09
CA ARG A 14 -8.06 12.51 5.43
C ARG A 14 -8.50 11.80 6.70
N ARG A 15 -9.61 12.24 7.31
CA ARG A 15 -10.20 11.57 8.48
C ARG A 15 -10.33 10.05 8.21
N PRO A 16 -9.82 9.19 9.11
CA PRO A 16 -9.89 7.74 8.93
C PRO A 16 -11.32 7.24 8.74
N TYR A 17 -11.55 6.47 7.66
CA TYR A 17 -12.81 5.79 7.37
C TYR A 17 -12.57 4.28 7.42
N VAL A 18 -12.60 3.72 8.63
CA VAL A 18 -12.02 2.40 8.95
C VAL A 18 -13.00 1.45 9.66
N ARG A 19 -14.22 1.89 9.96
CA ARG A 19 -15.20 1.12 10.75
C ARG A 19 -15.83 -0.01 9.94
N VAL A 20 -15.01 -1.00 9.60
CA VAL A 20 -15.36 -2.25 8.94
C VAL A 20 -15.29 -3.36 9.99
N SER A 21 -16.37 -4.09 10.18
CA SER A 21 -16.41 -5.23 11.11
C SER A 21 -17.06 -6.44 10.44
N ARG A 22 -16.73 -7.62 10.96
CA ARG A 22 -17.43 -8.87 10.64
C ARG A 22 -18.87 -8.85 11.16
N PHE A 23 -19.10 -8.18 12.29
CA PHE A 23 -20.43 -8.05 12.88
C PHE A 23 -21.15 -6.86 12.24
N ARG A 24 -22.33 -7.11 11.68
CA ARG A 24 -23.10 -6.10 10.92
C ARG A 24 -23.38 -4.85 11.76
N GLU A 25 -23.74 -5.02 13.03
CA GLU A 25 -24.03 -3.92 13.97
C GLU A 25 -22.84 -3.00 14.21
N LYS A 26 -21.62 -3.55 14.17
CA LYS A 26 -20.37 -2.80 14.39
C LYS A 26 -19.77 -2.28 13.09
N SER A 27 -20.34 -2.66 11.94
CA SER A 27 -19.84 -2.32 10.61
C SER A 27 -20.62 -1.14 10.03
N TYR A 28 -20.06 0.06 10.19
CA TYR A 28 -20.65 1.30 9.64
C TYR A 28 -20.32 1.49 8.16
N VAL A 29 -19.33 0.77 7.64
CA VAL A 29 -18.92 0.82 6.23
C VAL A 29 -19.21 -0.52 5.57
N SER A 30 -20.23 -0.54 4.72
CA SER A 30 -20.67 -1.72 3.97
C SER A 30 -20.08 -1.76 2.56
N GLY A 31 -19.94 -2.97 1.99
CA GLY A 31 -19.48 -3.15 0.60
C GLY A 31 -18.01 -2.82 0.35
N VAL A 32 -17.16 -2.93 1.37
CA VAL A 32 -15.73 -2.64 1.24
C VAL A 32 -15.02 -3.76 0.47
N PRO A 33 -14.27 -3.45 -0.61
CA PRO A 33 -13.49 -4.45 -1.31
C PRO A 33 -12.44 -5.13 -0.40
N PRO A 34 -12.10 -6.40 -0.67
CA PRO A 34 -11.03 -7.08 0.05
C PRO A 34 -9.67 -6.42 -0.23
N CYS A 35 -8.75 -6.48 0.75
CA CYS A 35 -7.38 -6.00 0.56
C CYS A 35 -6.70 -6.76 -0.59
N ARG A 36 -6.09 -6.02 -1.52
CA ARG A 36 -5.31 -6.61 -2.62
C ARG A 36 -4.01 -7.24 -2.11
N ILE A 37 -3.33 -6.58 -1.18
CA ILE A 37 -2.17 -7.14 -0.49
C ILE A 37 -2.64 -8.17 0.53
N ARG A 38 -2.18 -9.42 0.38
CA ARG A 38 -2.51 -10.54 1.26
C ARG A 38 -1.32 -11.04 2.07
N VAL A 39 -0.12 -10.96 1.49
CA VAL A 39 1.11 -11.46 2.10
C VAL A 39 1.96 -10.27 2.54
N PHE A 40 2.22 -10.17 3.85
CA PHE A 40 3.02 -9.08 4.42
C PHE A 40 4.44 -9.49 4.75
N GLU A 41 4.70 -10.79 4.89
CA GLU A 41 6.00 -11.36 5.25
C GLU A 41 6.46 -12.36 4.19
N MET A 42 7.70 -12.24 3.75
CA MET A 42 8.32 -13.05 2.70
C MET A 42 9.76 -13.41 3.05
N GLY A 43 10.29 -14.41 2.34
CA GLY A 43 11.59 -15.00 2.61
C GLY A 43 11.57 -15.85 3.88
N ASN A 44 12.73 -16.01 4.50
CA ASN A 44 12.89 -16.81 5.70
C ASN A 44 12.42 -16.05 6.94
N LYS A 45 11.23 -16.39 7.45
CA LYS A 45 10.61 -15.74 8.62
C LYS A 45 11.31 -16.04 9.94
N LYS A 46 12.02 -17.18 10.01
CA LYS A 46 12.69 -17.65 11.23
C LYS A 46 14.20 -17.38 11.20
N GLY A 47 14.72 -16.84 10.10
CA GLY A 47 16.14 -16.53 9.96
C GLY A 47 16.57 -15.38 10.87
N GLU A 48 17.73 -15.55 11.49
CA GLU A 48 18.44 -14.46 12.14
C GLU A 48 19.35 -13.79 11.11
N PHE A 49 19.30 -12.46 11.08
CA PHE A 49 19.97 -11.65 10.09
C PHE A 49 20.65 -10.48 10.79
N GLU A 50 21.89 -10.20 10.38
CA GLU A 50 22.75 -9.20 11.01
C GLU A 50 22.29 -7.77 10.73
N ARG A 51 21.81 -7.49 9.50
CA ARG A 51 21.46 -6.15 9.04
C ARG A 51 19.99 -5.97 8.76
N LYS A 52 19.50 -4.76 9.02
CA LYS A 52 18.13 -4.31 8.79
C LYS A 52 18.14 -3.07 7.90
N ILE A 53 17.66 -3.23 6.67
CA ILE A 53 17.40 -2.14 5.73
C ILE A 53 15.93 -1.73 5.85
N VAL A 54 15.68 -0.43 6.04
CA VAL A 54 14.34 0.12 6.28
C VAL A 54 14.02 1.22 5.28
N LEU A 55 12.82 1.17 4.70
CA LEU A 55 12.23 2.26 3.94
C LEU A 55 11.33 3.11 4.83
N ILE A 56 11.68 4.38 4.98
CA ILE A 56 10.99 5.34 5.85
C ILE A 56 10.31 6.42 5.00
N SER A 57 9.06 6.77 5.34
CA SER A 57 8.35 7.88 4.71
C SER A 57 8.95 9.24 5.11
N LYS A 58 9.17 10.14 4.14
CA LYS A 58 9.52 11.55 4.43
C LYS A 58 8.31 12.46 4.56
N ASN A 59 7.10 11.98 4.27
CA ASN A 59 5.90 12.81 4.29
C ASN A 59 4.70 12.00 4.79
N SER A 60 3.75 12.67 5.45
CA SER A 60 2.46 12.07 5.77
C SER A 60 1.58 11.98 4.53
N LEU A 61 1.19 10.77 4.13
CA LEU A 61 0.46 10.52 2.88
C LEU A 61 -0.36 9.22 2.94
N GLN A 62 -1.23 9.04 1.95
CA GLN A 62 -1.94 7.77 1.76
C GLN A 62 -1.32 6.93 0.64
N ILE A 63 -1.03 5.67 0.94
CA ILE A 63 -0.54 4.68 -0.01
C ILE A 63 -1.66 3.71 -0.34
N ARG A 64 -2.03 3.62 -1.62
CA ARG A 64 -3.05 2.66 -2.07
C ARG A 64 -2.53 1.23 -1.98
N GLU A 65 -3.42 0.28 -1.71
CA GLU A 65 -3.09 -1.16 -1.70
C GLU A 65 -2.43 -1.65 -3.00
N ASN A 66 -2.82 -1.09 -4.15
CA ASN A 66 -2.20 -1.41 -5.44
C ASN A 66 -0.71 -1.04 -5.49
N ALA A 67 -0.33 0.07 -4.86
CA ALA A 67 1.06 0.52 -4.79
C ALA A 67 1.86 -0.33 -3.81
N LEU A 68 1.26 -0.70 -2.66
CA LEU A 68 1.88 -1.61 -1.70
C LEU A 68 2.16 -2.98 -2.33
N GLU A 69 1.20 -3.55 -3.05
CA GLU A 69 1.38 -4.84 -3.71
C GLU A 69 2.41 -4.77 -4.85
N ALA A 70 2.42 -3.67 -5.63
CA ALA A 70 3.44 -3.47 -6.66
C ALA A 70 4.85 -3.33 -6.07
N ALA A 71 4.99 -2.57 -4.97
CA ALA A 71 6.24 -2.43 -4.23
C ALA A 71 6.70 -3.78 -3.67
N ARG A 72 5.78 -4.55 -3.09
CA ARG A 72 5.99 -5.91 -2.58
C ARG A 72 6.61 -6.82 -3.63
N ILE A 73 5.92 -6.98 -4.77
CA ILE A 73 6.32 -7.88 -5.85
C ILE A 73 7.67 -7.43 -6.43
N THR A 74 7.88 -6.13 -6.61
CA THR A 74 9.11 -5.60 -7.19
C THR A 74 10.33 -5.89 -6.31
N ALA A 75 10.24 -5.65 -5.00
CA ALA A 75 11.33 -5.96 -4.07
C ALA A 75 11.53 -7.47 -3.93
N ASN A 76 10.46 -8.25 -3.72
CA ASN A 76 10.56 -9.69 -3.53
C ASN A 76 11.19 -10.38 -4.73
N LYS A 77 10.72 -10.08 -5.95
CA LYS A 77 11.24 -10.69 -7.18
C LYS A 77 12.73 -10.39 -7.39
N PHE A 78 13.20 -9.22 -6.97
CA PHE A 78 14.61 -8.88 -7.06
C PHE A 78 15.45 -9.64 -6.02
N LEU A 79 15.00 -9.66 -4.76
CA LEU A 79 15.68 -10.37 -3.67
C LEU A 79 15.72 -11.88 -3.93
N GLU A 80 14.61 -12.47 -4.36
CA GLU A 80 14.52 -13.89 -4.70
C GLU A 80 15.50 -14.29 -5.81
N LYS A 81 15.66 -13.46 -6.85
CA LYS A 81 16.58 -13.73 -7.96
C LYS A 81 18.05 -13.55 -7.61
N LYS A 82 18.39 -12.60 -6.72
CA LYS A 82 19.79 -12.19 -6.48
C LYS A 82 20.38 -12.68 -5.16
N VAL A 83 19.54 -12.82 -4.13
CA VAL A 83 19.94 -13.19 -2.76
C VAL A 83 19.51 -14.62 -2.45
N GLY A 84 18.35 -15.04 -2.98
CA GLY A 84 17.73 -16.33 -2.69
C GLY A 84 16.79 -16.28 -1.48
N PRO A 85 15.71 -17.08 -1.46
CA PRO A 85 14.62 -16.95 -0.50
C PRO A 85 15.03 -17.19 0.97
N GLU A 86 16.07 -17.99 1.22
CA GLU A 86 16.53 -18.33 2.57
C GLU A 86 17.37 -17.23 3.22
N ASN A 87 17.94 -16.33 2.43
CA ASN A 87 18.97 -15.37 2.84
C ASN A 87 18.42 -13.96 3.14
N TYR A 88 17.09 -13.77 3.11
CA TYR A 88 16.47 -12.52 3.50
C TYR A 88 15.13 -12.73 4.19
N TYR A 89 14.74 -11.73 4.97
CA TYR A 89 13.39 -11.56 5.47
C TYR A 89 12.84 -10.20 5.05
N MET A 90 11.73 -10.19 4.34
CA MET A 90 11.06 -8.96 3.93
C MET A 90 9.70 -8.84 4.62
N LYS A 91 9.42 -7.68 5.23
CA LYS A 91 8.12 -7.35 5.82
C LYS A 91 7.61 -6.00 5.35
N ILE A 92 6.36 -5.97 4.88
CA ILE A 92 5.60 -4.73 4.75
C ILE A 92 4.96 -4.45 6.10
N LYS A 93 5.33 -3.32 6.71
CA LYS A 93 4.86 -2.94 8.04
C LYS A 93 3.50 -2.26 8.04
N VAL A 94 3.14 -1.60 6.94
CA VAL A 94 1.91 -0.82 6.83
C VAL A 94 0.75 -1.67 6.32
N TYR A 95 -0.41 -1.59 6.99
CA TYR A 95 -1.64 -2.27 6.57
C TYR A 95 -2.68 -1.26 6.06
N PRO A 96 -3.36 -1.53 4.93
CA PRO A 96 -4.34 -0.61 4.37
C PRO A 96 -5.70 -0.69 5.11
N HIS A 97 -5.82 0.06 6.21
CA HIS A 97 -7.07 0.15 6.98
C HIS A 97 -8.07 1.15 6.40
N HIS A 98 -7.60 2.22 5.76
CA HIS A 98 -8.45 3.32 5.31
C HIS A 98 -9.24 2.92 4.07
N VAL A 99 -10.56 3.06 4.12
CA VAL A 99 -11.44 2.78 2.98
C VAL A 99 -11.59 4.05 2.13
N MET A 100 -11.15 3.96 0.88
CA MET A 100 -11.36 5.01 -0.11
C MET A 100 -12.78 4.91 -0.68
N ARG A 101 -13.40 6.07 -0.91
CA ARG A 101 -14.74 6.18 -1.50
C ARG A 101 -14.70 7.00 -2.78
N GLU A 102 -15.60 6.66 -3.69
CA GLU A 102 -15.79 7.38 -4.94
C GLU A 102 -17.26 7.60 -5.22
N HIS A 103 -17.64 8.84 -5.54
CA HIS A 103 -18.91 9.11 -6.18
C HIS A 103 -18.77 8.76 -7.67
N ALA A 104 -19.41 7.66 -8.08
CA ALA A 104 -19.33 7.16 -9.45
C ALA A 104 -20.07 8.12 -10.38
N LEU A 105 -19.35 8.64 -11.37
CA LEU A 105 -19.90 9.45 -12.45
C LEU A 105 -20.15 8.53 -13.64
N ALA A 106 -21.38 8.54 -14.17
CA ALA A 106 -21.64 7.88 -15.43
C ALA A 106 -20.96 8.70 -16.53
N THR A 107 -20.15 8.04 -17.37
CA THR A 107 -19.45 8.69 -18.48
C THR A 107 -19.89 8.05 -19.79
N GLY A 108 -20.25 8.86 -20.79
CA GLY A 108 -20.72 8.39 -22.10
C GLY A 108 -21.89 9.23 -22.62
N ALA A 109 -22.34 8.97 -23.85
CA ALA A 109 -23.51 9.64 -24.41
C ALA A 109 -24.78 9.30 -23.60
N GLY A 110 -25.57 10.30 -23.23
CA GLY A 110 -26.80 10.13 -22.43
C GLY A 110 -26.58 9.89 -20.93
N ALA A 111 -25.34 9.98 -20.43
CA ALA A 111 -25.03 9.81 -19.01
C ALA A 111 -25.60 10.93 -18.11
N ASP A 112 -25.79 12.12 -18.68
CA ASP A 112 -26.46 13.27 -18.08
C ASP A 112 -27.88 12.93 -17.60
N ARG A 113 -28.58 12.04 -18.31
CA ARG A 113 -29.95 11.60 -17.95
C ARG A 113 -29.98 10.69 -16.70
N PHE A 114 -28.86 10.04 -16.39
CA PHE A 114 -28.74 9.12 -15.25
C PHE A 114 -28.01 9.74 -14.06
N GLN A 115 -27.30 10.85 -14.26
CA GLN A 115 -26.48 11.48 -13.24
C GLN A 115 -27.24 12.60 -12.52
N ARG A 116 -27.49 12.43 -11.21
CA ARG A 116 -28.23 13.40 -10.38
C ARG A 116 -27.41 14.59 -9.87
N GLY A 117 -26.32 14.94 -10.56
CA GLY A 117 -25.38 15.97 -10.11
C GLY A 117 -24.76 15.65 -8.73
N MET A 118 -24.88 16.58 -7.78
CA MET A 118 -24.37 16.45 -6.40
C MET A 118 -25.38 15.85 -5.41
N THR A 119 -26.61 15.59 -5.83
CA THR A 119 -27.61 14.96 -4.99
C THR A 119 -27.17 13.54 -4.64
N LYS A 120 -27.11 13.21 -3.35
CA LYS A 120 -26.59 11.92 -2.83
C LYS A 120 -25.13 11.64 -3.24
N ALA A 121 -24.27 12.66 -3.26
CA ALA A 121 -22.85 12.55 -3.64
C ALA A 121 -21.97 11.70 -2.70
N PHE A 122 -22.54 11.00 -1.71
CA PHE A 122 -21.77 10.13 -0.83
C PHE A 122 -21.24 8.93 -1.62
N GLY A 123 -19.91 8.82 -1.68
CA GLY A 123 -19.26 7.82 -2.51
C GLY A 123 -19.38 6.39 -1.98
N LYS A 124 -19.37 5.43 -2.90
CA LYS A 124 -19.27 3.99 -2.59
C LYS A 124 -17.82 3.62 -2.29
N PRO A 125 -17.55 2.65 -1.39
CA PRO A 125 -16.21 2.11 -1.19
C PRO A 125 -15.64 1.51 -2.48
N ILE A 126 -14.40 1.88 -2.83
CA ILE A 126 -13.72 1.43 -4.07
C ILE A 126 -12.42 0.67 -3.83
N GLY A 127 -11.80 0.85 -2.67
CA GLY A 127 -10.54 0.20 -2.34
C GLY A 127 -9.98 0.67 -1.02
N ARG A 128 -8.79 0.21 -0.69
CA ARG A 128 -8.14 0.50 0.59
C ARG A 128 -6.79 1.21 0.43
N ALA A 129 -6.44 1.99 1.43
CA ALA A 129 -5.18 2.70 1.54
C ALA A 129 -4.60 2.58 2.96
N ALA A 130 -3.27 2.59 3.05
CA ALA A 130 -2.56 2.80 4.30
C ALA A 130 -2.34 4.31 4.47
N GLN A 131 -2.75 4.86 5.61
CA GLN A 131 -2.35 6.20 6.01
C GLN A 131 -1.01 6.07 6.73
N VAL A 132 -0.02 6.81 6.24
CA VAL A 132 1.36 6.73 6.70
C VAL A 132 1.78 8.12 7.16
N ASP A 133 2.42 8.18 8.31
CA ASP A 133 2.96 9.41 8.88
C ASP A 133 4.42 9.61 8.46
N GLU A 134 4.90 10.85 8.55
CA GLU A 134 6.32 11.15 8.40
C GLU A 134 7.16 10.38 9.43
N GLY A 135 8.29 9.81 8.97
CA GLY A 135 9.15 8.99 9.82
C GLY A 135 8.71 7.53 9.99
N GLN A 136 7.53 7.15 9.49
CA GLN A 136 7.03 5.78 9.64
C GLN A 136 7.76 4.78 8.73
N GLU A 137 8.11 3.62 9.28
CA GLU A 137 8.68 2.50 8.53
C GLU A 137 7.62 1.79 7.66
N ILE A 138 7.88 1.66 6.36
CA ILE A 138 6.95 1.07 5.39
C ILE A 138 7.36 -0.36 5.04
N ILE A 139 8.61 -0.53 4.63
CA ILE A 139 9.18 -1.82 4.22
C ILE A 139 10.44 -2.05 5.05
N VAL A 140 10.59 -3.26 5.57
CA VAL A 140 11.79 -3.72 6.25
C VAL A 140 12.31 -4.93 5.49
N VAL A 141 13.61 -4.92 5.20
CA VAL A 141 14.34 -6.08 4.67
C VAL A 141 15.48 -6.37 5.63
N LYS A 142 15.54 -7.58 6.17
CA LYS A 142 16.68 -8.06 6.92
C LYS A 142 17.49 -9.03 6.08
N THR A 143 18.80 -8.94 6.15
CA THR A 143 19.72 -9.84 5.42
C THR A 143 21.11 -9.83 6.08
N ASN A 144 22.02 -10.66 5.60
CA ASN A 144 23.41 -10.74 6.08
C ASN A 144 24.27 -9.65 5.43
N ASP A 145 25.43 -9.34 6.02
CA ASP A 145 26.34 -8.28 5.55
C ASP A 145 26.69 -8.39 4.05
N LYS A 146 26.81 -9.62 3.54
CA LYS A 146 27.13 -9.91 2.14
C LYS A 146 26.11 -9.36 1.14
N PHE A 147 24.85 -9.20 1.54
CA PHE A 147 23.74 -8.88 0.62
C PHE A 147 23.13 -7.48 0.86
N VAL A 148 23.77 -6.65 1.69
CA VAL A 148 23.25 -5.32 2.06
C VAL A 148 23.03 -4.42 0.85
N GLU A 149 23.98 -4.39 -0.10
CA GLU A 149 23.85 -3.56 -1.31
C GLU A 149 22.68 -4.00 -2.21
N LEU A 150 22.47 -5.32 -2.33
CA LEU A 150 21.33 -5.86 -3.06
C LEU A 150 20.01 -5.55 -2.35
N ALA A 151 19.97 -5.61 -1.01
CA ALA A 151 18.80 -5.24 -0.24
C ALA A 151 18.47 -3.74 -0.34
N LYS A 152 19.48 -2.86 -0.33
CA LYS A 152 19.31 -1.43 -0.60
C LYS A 152 18.71 -1.20 -1.99
N GLU A 153 19.22 -1.89 -3.01
CA GLU A 153 18.70 -1.77 -4.37
C GLU A 153 17.25 -2.26 -4.47
N ALA A 154 16.91 -3.38 -3.83
CA ALA A 154 15.54 -3.90 -3.77
C ALA A 154 14.57 -2.86 -3.19
N VAL A 155 14.96 -2.24 -2.07
CA VAL A 155 14.18 -1.23 -1.38
C VAL A 155 14.05 0.07 -2.20
N LYS A 156 15.12 0.48 -2.89
CA LYS A 156 15.11 1.61 -3.83
C LYS A 156 14.18 1.35 -5.01
N ARG A 157 14.16 0.13 -5.57
CA ARG A 157 13.22 -0.25 -6.62
C ARG A 157 11.77 -0.22 -6.11
N ALA A 158 11.52 -0.71 -4.90
CA ALA A 158 10.20 -0.64 -4.28
C ALA A 158 9.73 0.80 -4.04
N SER A 159 10.62 1.72 -3.63
CA SER A 159 10.26 3.11 -3.37
C SER A 159 9.72 3.83 -4.62
N THR A 160 10.17 3.45 -5.83
CA THR A 160 9.65 4.00 -7.09
C THR A 160 8.18 3.64 -7.36
N LYS A 161 7.65 2.58 -6.72
CA LYS A 161 6.25 2.15 -6.86
C LYS A 161 5.32 2.88 -5.90
N LEU A 162 5.86 3.53 -4.88
CA LEU A 162 5.10 4.19 -3.83
C LEU A 162 4.91 5.68 -4.13
N PRO A 163 3.78 6.29 -3.70
CA PRO A 163 3.51 7.69 -3.95
C PRO A 163 4.19 8.57 -2.89
N GLY A 164 5.35 9.13 -3.19
CA GLY A 164 6.01 10.10 -2.30
C GLY A 164 7.52 10.03 -2.33
N SER A 165 8.13 10.67 -1.34
CA SER A 165 9.56 10.66 -1.12
C SER A 165 9.90 9.81 0.10
N TYR A 166 10.95 9.02 -0.01
CA TYR A 166 11.34 8.03 0.99
C TYR A 166 12.82 8.16 1.32
N ARG A 167 13.20 7.71 2.52
CA ARG A 167 14.59 7.57 2.96
C ARG A 167 14.87 6.10 3.21
N ILE A 168 16.04 5.65 2.81
CA ILE A 168 16.54 4.30 3.11
C ILE A 168 17.51 4.44 4.28
N VAL A 169 17.30 3.65 5.32
CA VAL A 169 18.16 3.57 6.50
C VAL A 169 18.68 2.14 6.62
N VAL A 170 19.95 2.01 6.97
CA VAL A 170 20.61 0.72 7.20
C VAL A 170 21.04 0.69 8.65
N ASN A 171 20.55 -0.30 9.37
CA ASN A 171 20.94 -0.59 10.75
C ASN A 171 21.68 -1.93 10.77
#